data_AF-A0A0K2JAU8-F1
#
_entry.id   AF-A0A0K2JAU8-F1
#
_cell.length_a   1.000
_cell.length_b   1.000
_cell.length_c   1.000
_cell.angle_alpha   90.00
_cell.angle_beta   90.00
_cell.angle_gamma   90.00
#
_symmetry.space_group_name_H-M   'P 1'
#
loop_
_entity.id
_entity.type
_entity.pdbx_description
1 polymer ?
#
loop_
_entity_poly.entity_id
_entity_poly.type
_entity_poly.pdbx_seq_one_letter_code
_entity_poly.pdbx_strand_id
1 'polypeptide(L)'
;MKKFEIFVKLFVVLLVIFCFESYFKGEIIQKTFMDINEYYYLESGPSPFYSVNICESKGNLDCFVVEEISNQDKNYLIGKMENNQYFYINYSDNNKKKFNLTKEEIEKIFSQKIKLEKAKKYINKYGKDEFNLFYEMLVAKFIIALFFSPVILMLIKFKIYPKSWNEE
;
A
#
# COMPACT_ATOMS: atom_id res chain seq x y z
N MET A 1 8.79 -28.76 -28.14
CA MET A 1 9.48 -28.31 -26.92
C MET A 1 9.92 -26.85 -27.01
N LYS A 2 10.83 -26.45 -27.92
CA LYS A 2 11.37 -25.06 -28.01
C LYS A 2 10.34 -23.91 -27.93
N LYS A 3 9.22 -23.96 -28.66
CA LYS A 3 8.17 -22.91 -28.59
C LYS A 3 7.50 -22.80 -27.22
N PHE A 4 7.33 -23.92 -26.52
CA PHE A 4 6.75 -23.96 -25.18
C PHE A 4 7.73 -23.40 -24.14
N GLU A 5 9.02 -23.70 -24.26
CA GLU A 5 10.05 -23.11 -23.41
C GLU A 5 10.15 -21.59 -23.58
N ILE A 6 10.09 -21.09 -24.82
CA ILE A 6 10.05 -19.64 -25.10
C ILE A 6 8.79 -19.01 -24.49
N PHE A 7 7.64 -19.69 -24.60
CA PHE A 7 6.41 -19.26 -23.93
C PHE A 7 6.59 -19.14 -22.43
N VAL A 8 7.12 -20.18 -21.77
CA VAL A 8 7.36 -20.16 -20.32
C VAL A 8 8.31 -19.02 -19.94
N LYS A 9 9.41 -18.82 -20.68
CA LYS A 9 10.36 -17.73 -20.42
C LYS A 9 9.69 -16.35 -20.51
N LEU A 10 8.92 -16.08 -21.58
CA LEU A 10 8.19 -14.82 -21.74
C LEU A 10 7.13 -14.63 -20.65
N PHE A 11 6.41 -15.70 -20.31
CA PHE A 11 5.38 -15.68 -19.28
C PHE A 11 5.96 -15.35 -17.90
N VAL A 12 7.09 -15.97 -17.53
CA VAL A 12 7.79 -15.70 -16.27
C VAL A 12 8.30 -14.26 -16.22
N VAL A 13 8.89 -13.74 -17.30
CA VAL A 13 9.33 -12.32 -17.36
C VAL A 13 8.17 -11.37 -17.12
N LEU A 14 7.02 -11.61 -17.78
CA LEU A 14 5.82 -10.80 -17.61
C LEU A 14 5.30 -10.84 -16.16
N LEU A 15 5.27 -12.03 -15.55
CA LEU A 15 4.84 -12.21 -14.17
C LEU A 15 5.76 -11.47 -13.19
N VAL A 16 7.07 -11.56 -13.40
CA VAL A 16 8.08 -10.84 -12.60
C VAL A 16 7.87 -9.33 -12.70
N ILE A 17 7.66 -8.78 -13.90
CA ILE A 17 7.39 -7.35 -14.10
C ILE A 17 6.15 -6.91 -13.30
N PHE A 18 5.06 -7.67 -13.38
CA PHE A 18 3.83 -7.36 -12.63
C PHE A 18 4.00 -7.43 -11.11
N CYS A 19 4.80 -8.38 -10.60
CA CYS A 19 5.12 -8.48 -9.19
C CYS A 19 5.98 -7.29 -8.72
N PHE A 20 7.00 -6.91 -9.49
CA PHE A 20 7.85 -5.75 -9.17
C PHE A 20 7.07 -4.43 -9.17
N GLU A 21 6.15 -4.23 -10.11
CA GLU A 21 5.33 -3.03 -10.19
C GLU A 21 4.51 -2.81 -8.89
N SER A 22 3.89 -3.88 -8.38
CA SER A 22 3.13 -3.82 -7.13
C SER A 22 4.01 -3.57 -5.90
N TYR A 23 5.22 -4.14 -5.88
CA TYR A 23 6.20 -3.90 -4.82
C TYR A 23 6.63 -2.43 -4.77
N PHE A 24 6.95 -1.82 -5.92
CA PHE A 24 7.39 -0.41 -5.97
C PHE A 24 6.26 0.60 -5.72
N LYS A 25 5.01 0.27 -6.05
CA LYS A 25 3.87 1.18 -5.84
C LYS A 25 3.37 1.21 -4.40
N GLY A 26 3.79 0.29 -3.53
CA GLY A 26 3.34 0.26 -2.13
C GLY A 26 1.83 0.09 -1.99
N GLU A 27 1.20 -0.62 -2.93
CA GLU A 27 -0.27 -0.87 -2.98
C GLU A 27 -0.71 -2.04 -2.08
N ILE A 28 0.20 -2.60 -1.29
CA ILE A 28 0.00 -3.80 -0.47
C ILE A 28 -0.73 -3.44 0.83
N ILE A 29 -2.05 -3.24 0.80
CA ILE A 29 -2.82 -2.68 1.94
C ILE A 29 -3.98 -3.63 2.31
N GLN A 30 -3.83 -4.95 2.16
CA GLN A 30 -4.91 -5.86 2.54
C GLN A 30 -4.78 -6.32 3.99
N LYS A 31 -5.74 -5.89 4.82
CA LYS A 31 -5.89 -6.32 6.21
C LYS A 31 -4.64 -6.01 7.05
N THR A 32 -4.12 -4.81 6.84
CA THR A 32 -3.01 -4.26 7.63
C THR A 32 -3.58 -3.37 8.71
N PHE A 33 -3.10 -3.53 9.93
CA PHE A 33 -3.52 -2.72 11.06
C PHE A 33 -2.31 -2.31 11.90
N MET A 34 -2.43 -1.16 12.56
CA MET A 34 -1.39 -0.66 13.45
C MET A 34 -2.05 0.00 14.65
N ASP A 35 -1.84 -0.57 15.83
CA ASP A 35 -2.26 0.04 17.08
C ASP A 35 -1.47 1.34 17.31
N ILE A 36 -2.17 2.43 17.62
CA ILE A 36 -1.55 3.71 18.02
C ILE A 36 -1.51 3.75 19.54
N ASN A 37 -2.66 3.59 20.18
CA ASN A 37 -2.84 3.50 21.63
C ASN A 37 -4.09 2.67 21.93
N GLU A 38 -4.52 2.60 23.19
CA GLU A 38 -5.70 1.79 23.58
C GLU A 38 -7.05 2.29 23.05
N TYR A 39 -7.09 3.49 22.43
CA TYR A 39 -8.30 4.08 21.84
C TYR A 39 -8.23 4.25 20.34
N TYR A 40 -7.07 4.20 19.69
CA TYR A 40 -6.97 4.45 18.25
C TYR A 40 -6.04 3.45 17.58
N TYR A 41 -6.41 3.13 16.35
CA TYR A 41 -5.63 2.28 15.48
C TYR A 41 -5.77 2.76 14.03
N LEU A 42 -4.76 2.46 13.22
CA LEU A 42 -4.84 2.57 11.77
C LEU A 42 -5.25 1.21 11.21
N GLU A 43 -6.10 1.21 10.19
CA GLU A 43 -6.43 0.01 9.44
C GLU A 43 -6.53 0.30 7.94
N SER A 44 -6.29 -0.72 7.14
CA SER A 44 -6.67 -0.73 5.75
C SER A 44 -8.19 -0.81 5.59
N GLY A 45 -8.77 0.16 4.88
CA GLY A 45 -10.16 0.13 4.44
C GLY A 45 -10.43 -0.91 3.35
N PRO A 46 -11.69 -1.08 2.94
CA PRO A 46 -12.10 -2.14 2.02
C PRO A 46 -11.54 -1.96 0.59
N SER A 47 -11.50 -3.09 -0.13
CA SER A 47 -11.20 -3.20 -1.56
C SER A 47 -12.15 -2.33 -2.41
N PRO A 48 -11.75 -1.80 -3.59
CA PRO A 48 -10.54 -2.10 -4.35
C PRO A 48 -9.39 -1.10 -4.20
N PHE A 49 -9.64 0.06 -3.60
CA PHE A 49 -8.63 1.11 -3.49
C PHE A 49 -7.90 1.12 -2.15
N TYR A 50 -8.35 0.33 -1.17
CA TYR A 50 -7.76 0.18 0.16
C TYR A 50 -7.34 1.54 0.75
N SER A 51 -8.30 2.31 1.25
CA SER A 51 -7.97 3.53 2.02
C SER A 51 -7.17 3.17 3.26
N VAL A 52 -6.49 4.14 3.87
CA VAL A 52 -6.03 3.97 5.25
C VAL A 52 -6.97 4.77 6.12
N ASN A 53 -7.55 4.11 7.10
CA ASN A 53 -8.49 4.71 8.03
C ASN A 53 -7.81 4.82 9.40
N ILE A 54 -8.11 5.89 10.11
CA ILE A 54 -7.87 5.99 11.53
C ILE A 54 -9.19 5.82 12.26
N CYS A 55 -9.26 4.83 13.15
CA CYS A 55 -10.49 4.40 13.79
C CYS A 55 -10.34 4.44 15.31
N GLU A 56 -11.44 4.74 15.99
CA GLU A 56 -11.50 4.67 17.45
C GLU A 56 -11.86 3.23 17.91
N SER A 57 -11.00 2.62 18.73
CA SER A 57 -11.14 1.26 19.29
C SER A 57 -12.29 1.15 20.30
N LYS A 58 -12.68 2.26 20.95
CA LYS A 58 -13.68 2.28 22.03
C LYS A 58 -14.63 3.46 21.85
N GLY A 59 -15.81 3.23 21.30
CA GLY A 59 -16.83 4.29 21.14
C GLY A 59 -17.76 4.07 19.94
N ASN A 60 -18.38 5.15 19.46
CA ASN A 60 -18.95 5.16 18.11
C ASN A 60 -17.82 4.88 17.12
N LEU A 61 -18.02 3.94 16.21
CA LEU A 61 -17.04 3.42 15.24
C LEU A 61 -16.70 4.46 14.15
N ASP A 62 -16.38 5.69 14.55
CA ASP A 62 -16.02 6.76 13.64
C ASP A 62 -14.60 6.49 13.13
N CYS A 63 -14.53 6.20 11.84
CA CYS A 63 -13.29 6.02 11.11
C CYS A 63 -13.12 7.18 10.13
N PHE A 64 -11.93 7.77 10.09
CA PHE A 64 -11.60 8.85 9.16
C PHE A 64 -10.59 8.37 8.12
N VAL A 65 -10.83 8.72 6.86
CA VAL A 65 -9.88 8.42 5.77
C VAL A 65 -8.67 9.35 5.89
N VAL A 66 -7.49 8.75 5.87
CA VAL A 66 -6.19 9.42 6.01
C VAL A 66 -5.38 9.29 4.72
N GLU A 67 -4.93 10.42 4.20
CA GLU A 67 -4.12 10.48 2.98
C GLU A 67 -2.62 10.39 3.28
N GLU A 68 -2.18 11.15 4.28
CA GLU A 68 -0.77 11.30 4.62
C GLU A 68 -0.56 11.30 6.14
N ILE A 69 0.56 10.74 6.58
CA ILE A 69 0.90 10.50 7.99
C ILE A 69 2.37 10.87 8.25
N SER A 70 2.67 11.31 9.46
CA SER A 70 4.01 11.49 9.99
C SER A 70 4.07 11.01 11.43
N ASN A 71 5.18 10.39 11.81
CA ASN A 71 5.48 10.13 13.21
C ASN A 71 6.49 11.18 13.68
N GLN A 72 6.00 12.17 14.43
CA GLN A 72 6.82 13.25 14.98
C GLN A 72 7.34 12.86 16.36
N ASP A 73 8.66 12.93 16.51
CA ASP A 73 9.41 12.69 17.76
C ASP A 73 9.08 11.38 18.49
N LYS A 74 8.54 10.37 17.78
CA LYS A 74 8.06 9.10 18.34
C LYS A 74 6.93 9.23 19.36
N ASN A 75 6.42 10.45 19.57
CA ASN A 75 5.42 10.77 20.59
C ASN A 75 4.04 11.02 19.98
N TYR A 76 3.99 11.50 18.73
CA TYR A 76 2.75 11.85 18.05
C TYR A 76 2.66 11.22 16.67
N LEU A 77 1.50 10.64 16.39
CA LEU A 77 1.05 10.40 15.03
C LEU A 77 0.32 11.66 14.55
N ILE A 78 0.77 12.23 13.44
CA ILE A 78 0.15 13.37 12.79
C ILE A 78 -0.34 12.91 11.44
N GLY A 79 -1.55 13.31 11.04
CA GLY A 79 -2.04 12.98 9.71
C GLY A 79 -2.88 14.06 9.07
N LYS A 80 -3.01 13.94 7.75
CA LYS A 80 -3.87 14.71 6.88
C LYS A 80 -5.02 13.81 6.41
N MET A 81 -6.24 14.26 6.65
CA MET A 81 -7.46 13.61 6.23
C MET A 81 -7.85 14.04 4.81
N GLU A 82 -8.71 13.26 4.15
CA GLU A 82 -9.18 13.50 2.78
C GLU A 82 -9.84 14.88 2.59
N ASN A 83 -10.48 15.41 3.63
CA ASN A 83 -11.12 16.73 3.62
C ASN A 83 -10.14 17.90 3.84
N ASN A 84 -8.83 17.70 3.63
CA ASN A 84 -7.75 18.67 3.86
C ASN A 84 -7.60 19.16 5.32
N GLN A 85 -8.26 18.51 6.28
CA GLN A 85 -8.04 18.76 7.69
C GLN A 85 -6.93 17.86 8.24
N TYR A 86 -6.41 18.24 9.39
CA TYR A 86 -5.30 17.58 10.05
C TYR A 86 -5.71 17.06 11.42
N PHE A 87 -4.97 16.08 11.92
CA PHE A 87 -5.11 15.58 13.27
C PHE A 87 -3.75 15.27 13.88
N TYR A 88 -3.72 15.17 15.20
CA TYR A 88 -2.64 14.52 15.92
C TYR A 88 -3.19 13.62 17.03
N ILE A 89 -2.48 12.54 17.32
CA ILE A 89 -2.73 11.62 18.42
C ILE A 89 -1.41 11.32 19.12
N ASN A 90 -1.37 11.43 20.43
CA ASN A 90 -0.23 10.99 21.22
C ASN A 90 -0.27 9.48 21.46
N TYR A 91 0.86 8.79 21.33
CA TYR A 91 0.94 7.34 21.54
C TYR A 91 0.78 6.93 23.02
N SER A 92 1.08 7.81 23.97
CA SER A 92 1.09 7.49 25.41
C SER A 92 0.00 8.21 26.22
N ASP A 93 -0.46 9.37 25.77
CA ASP A 93 -1.41 10.23 26.47
C ASP A 93 -2.71 10.39 25.67
N ASN A 94 -3.71 9.62 26.06
CA ASN A 94 -4.99 9.53 25.36
C ASN A 94 -5.81 10.84 25.37
N ASN A 95 -5.46 11.78 26.27
CA ASN A 95 -6.09 13.09 26.33
C ASN A 95 -5.46 14.09 25.35
N LYS A 96 -4.26 13.80 24.85
CA LYS A 96 -3.53 14.64 23.88
C LYS A 96 -3.81 14.19 22.46
N LYS A 97 -5.03 14.50 22.01
CA LYS A 97 -5.51 14.25 20.66
C LYS A 97 -6.37 15.42 20.19
N LYS A 98 -6.32 15.71 18.89
CA LYS A 98 -7.21 16.68 18.26
C LYS A 98 -7.36 16.38 16.78
N PHE A 99 -8.59 16.51 16.28
CA PHE A 99 -8.95 16.35 14.88
C PHE A 99 -9.45 17.68 14.31
N ASN A 100 -9.71 17.71 13.01
CA ASN A 100 -10.30 18.85 12.29
C ASN A 100 -9.46 20.14 12.39
N LEU A 101 -8.14 19.99 12.46
CA LEU A 101 -7.20 21.11 12.50
C LEU A 101 -6.91 21.63 11.09
N THR A 102 -6.63 22.92 10.99
CA THR A 102 -5.99 23.51 9.82
C THR A 102 -4.49 23.22 9.80
N LYS A 103 -3.87 23.38 8.63
CA LYS A 103 -2.42 23.26 8.48
C LYS A 103 -1.65 24.24 9.38
N GLU A 104 -2.14 25.48 9.49
CA GLU A 104 -1.49 26.50 10.32
C GLU A 104 -1.55 26.17 11.81
N GLU A 105 -2.67 25.63 12.29
CA GLU A 105 -2.78 25.22 13.70
C GLU A 105 -1.80 24.10 14.03
N ILE A 106 -1.65 23.12 13.15
CA ILE A 106 -0.75 21.99 13.41
C ILE A 106 0.72 22.42 13.34
N GLU A 107 1.09 23.29 12.40
CA GLU A 107 2.43 23.85 12.31
C GLU A 107 2.76 24.74 13.52
N LYS A 108 1.79 25.46 14.09
CA LYS A 108 1.96 26.21 15.36
C LYS A 108 2.21 25.28 16.54
N ILE A 109 1.46 24.17 16.65
CA ILE A 109 1.60 23.21 17.76
C ILE A 109 2.97 22.54 17.74
N PHE A 110 3.41 22.06 16.58
CA PHE A 110 4.66 21.30 16.46
C PHE A 110 5.86 22.17 16.10
N SER A 111 5.67 23.48 15.89
CA SER A 111 6.71 24.50 15.66
C SER A 111 7.75 24.12 14.60
N GLN A 112 7.40 23.23 13.68
CA GLN A 112 8.28 22.68 12.65
C GLN A 112 7.46 22.32 11.41
N LYS A 113 8.13 22.34 10.24
CA LYS A 113 7.54 21.88 8.99
C LYS A 113 7.34 20.36 9.04
N ILE A 114 6.10 19.93 9.13
CA ILE A 114 5.75 18.51 9.24
C ILE A 114 5.97 17.85 7.88
N LYS A 115 6.86 16.85 7.83
CA LYS A 115 7.08 16.03 6.64
C LYS A 115 6.16 14.81 6.69
N LEU A 116 5.06 14.89 5.96
CA LEU A 116 4.11 13.79 5.81
C LEU A 116 4.56 12.83 4.70
N GLU A 117 4.25 11.55 4.86
CA GLU A 117 4.35 10.54 3.81
C GLU A 117 2.99 9.89 3.56
N LYS A 118 2.79 9.27 2.39
CA LYS A 118 1.52 8.61 2.06
C LYS A 118 1.15 7.57 3.12
N ALA A 119 -0.08 7.64 3.64
CA ALA A 119 -0.56 6.78 4.72
C ALA A 119 -0.44 5.28 4.37
N LYS A 120 -0.74 4.93 3.12
CA LYS A 120 -0.56 3.57 2.57
C LYS A 120 0.86 3.05 2.72
N LYS A 121 1.85 3.88 2.38
CA LYS A 121 3.26 3.51 2.51
C LYS A 121 3.67 3.35 3.97
N TYR A 122 3.12 4.20 4.84
CA TYR A 122 3.37 4.17 6.27
C TYR A 122 2.85 2.86 6.90
N ILE A 123 1.57 2.53 6.69
CA ILE A 123 0.97 1.34 7.29
C ILE A 123 1.61 0.05 6.78
N ASN A 124 2.04 -0.02 5.52
CA ASN A 124 2.73 -1.20 4.99
C ASN A 124 4.12 -1.41 5.61
N LYS A 125 4.73 -0.34 6.14
CA LYS A 125 6.06 -0.41 6.76
C LYS A 125 6.00 -0.76 8.24
N TYR A 126 4.96 -0.30 8.94
CA TYR A 126 4.90 -0.36 10.40
C TYR A 126 3.69 -1.15 10.94
N GLY A 127 2.71 -1.44 10.10
CA GLY A 127 1.54 -2.23 10.45
C GLY A 127 1.86 -3.72 10.55
N LYS A 128 0.99 -4.42 11.26
CA LYS A 128 0.94 -5.88 11.31
C LYS A 128 0.00 -6.34 10.21
N ASP A 129 0.43 -7.35 9.47
CA ASP A 129 -0.39 -7.99 8.45
C ASP A 129 -1.03 -9.24 9.06
N GLU A 130 -2.36 -9.38 8.94
CA GLU A 130 -3.03 -10.65 9.28
C GLU A 130 -2.89 -11.71 8.18
N PHE A 131 -2.48 -11.33 6.97
CA PHE A 131 -2.52 -12.18 5.78
C PHE A 131 -1.15 -12.32 5.10
N ASN A 132 -0.87 -13.53 4.58
CA ASN A 132 0.35 -13.82 3.82
C ASN A 132 0.23 -13.28 2.38
N LEU A 133 0.35 -11.96 2.27
CA LEU A 133 0.03 -11.08 1.14
C LEU A 133 0.76 -11.41 -0.18
N PHE A 134 1.88 -12.13 -0.08
CA PHE A 134 2.62 -12.60 -1.23
C PHE A 134 1.79 -13.55 -2.09
N TYR A 135 0.98 -14.43 -1.49
CA TYR A 135 0.30 -15.49 -2.22
C TYR A 135 -0.88 -14.97 -3.06
N GLU A 136 -1.79 -14.19 -2.47
CA GLU A 136 -2.96 -13.67 -3.18
C GLU A 136 -2.59 -12.67 -4.28
N MET A 137 -1.59 -11.82 -4.04
CA MET A 137 -1.03 -10.94 -5.07
C MET A 137 -0.42 -11.76 -6.20
N LEU A 138 0.37 -12.79 -5.88
CA LEU A 138 0.96 -13.67 -6.88
C LEU A 138 -0.13 -14.38 -7.70
N VAL A 139 -1.22 -14.82 -7.08
CA VAL A 139 -2.38 -15.40 -7.77
C VAL A 139 -3.05 -14.38 -8.70
N ALA A 140 -3.34 -13.16 -8.24
CA ALA A 140 -3.95 -12.13 -9.07
C ALA A 140 -3.07 -11.72 -10.26
N LYS A 141 -1.76 -11.54 -10.03
CA LYS A 141 -0.80 -11.23 -11.10
C LYS A 141 -0.61 -12.41 -12.04
N PHE A 142 -0.67 -13.64 -11.55
CA PHE A 142 -0.67 -14.85 -12.36
C PHE A 142 -1.89 -14.91 -13.28
N ILE A 143 -3.09 -14.60 -12.77
CA ILE A 143 -4.33 -14.50 -13.57
C ILE A 143 -4.19 -13.43 -14.66
N ILE A 144 -3.67 -12.25 -14.32
CA ILE A 144 -3.40 -11.18 -15.31
C ILE A 144 -2.41 -11.68 -16.37
N ALA A 145 -1.31 -12.30 -15.96
CA ALA A 145 -0.33 -12.88 -16.88
C ALA A 145 -0.94 -13.93 -17.80
N LEU A 146 -1.88 -14.75 -17.32
CA LEU A 146 -2.63 -15.70 -18.14
C LEU A 146 -3.45 -15.00 -19.23
N PHE A 147 -4.10 -13.86 -18.94
CA PHE A 147 -4.80 -13.08 -19.95
C PHE A 147 -3.89 -12.52 -21.06
N PHE A 148 -2.59 -12.34 -20.77
CA PHE A 148 -1.59 -11.95 -21.76
C PHE A 148 -1.03 -13.13 -22.58
N SER A 149 -1.44 -14.36 -22.29
CA SER A 149 -1.00 -15.55 -23.05
C SER A 149 -1.22 -15.42 -24.57
N PRO A 150 -2.35 -14.89 -25.09
CA PRO A 150 -2.54 -14.70 -26.53
C PRO A 150 -1.51 -13.75 -27.15
N VAL A 151 -1.12 -12.70 -26.43
CA VAL A 151 -0.08 -11.75 -26.87
C VAL A 151 1.27 -12.45 -26.93
N ILE A 152 1.62 -13.21 -25.89
CA ILE A 152 2.86 -14.01 -25.85
C ILE A 152 2.90 -15.00 -27.02
N LEU A 153 1.79 -15.68 -27.31
CA LEU A 153 1.68 -16.59 -28.45
C LEU A 153 1.84 -15.86 -29.79
N MET A 154 1.31 -14.64 -29.93
CA MET A 154 1.55 -13.80 -31.11
C MET A 154 3.03 -13.41 -31.25
N LEU A 155 3.69 -12.97 -30.17
CA LEU A 155 5.13 -12.65 -30.17
C LEU A 155 5.96 -13.85 -30.62
N ILE A 156 5.61 -15.06 -30.16
CA ILE A 156 6.26 -16.30 -30.59
C ILE A 156 6.04 -16.57 -32.08
N LYS A 157 4.79 -16.41 -32.57
CA LYS A 157 4.43 -16.60 -33.98
C LYS A 157 5.24 -15.69 -34.91
N PHE A 158 5.43 -14.44 -34.51
CA PHE A 158 6.18 -13.44 -35.28
C PHE A 158 7.69 -13.43 -35.00
N LYS A 159 8.20 -14.36 -34.17
CA LYS A 159 9.61 -14.43 -33.75
C LYS A 159 10.12 -13.13 -33.10
N ILE A 160 9.24 -12.44 -32.37
CA ILE A 160 9.54 -11.19 -31.63
C ILE A 160 10.03 -11.57 -30.23
N TYR A 161 11.25 -12.08 -30.15
CA TYR A 161 11.97 -12.43 -28.91
C TYR A 161 13.48 -12.54 -29.22
N PRO A 162 14.37 -12.57 -28.21
CA PRO A 162 15.81 -12.61 -28.43
C PRO A 162 16.24 -13.76 -29.35
N LYS A 163 17.07 -13.45 -30.37
CA LYS A 163 17.54 -14.46 -31.34
C LYS A 163 18.32 -15.59 -30.68
N SER A 164 19.05 -15.30 -29.59
CA SER A 164 19.76 -16.29 -28.77
C SER A 164 18.86 -17.36 -28.16
N TRP A 165 17.53 -17.16 -28.13
CA TRP A 165 16.59 -18.17 -27.66
C TRP A 165 16.16 -19.15 -28.77
N ASN A 166 16.56 -18.91 -30.01
CA ASN A 166 16.45 -19.88 -31.12
C ASN A 166 17.69 -20.76 -31.25
N GLU A 167 18.81 -20.35 -30.61
CA GLU A 167 20.10 -21.02 -30.73
C GLU A 167 20.14 -22.21 -29.76
N GLU A 168 20.01 -23.39 -30.37
CA GLU A 168 20.49 -24.69 -29.92
C GLU A 168 20.87 -25.46 -31.18
#